data_AF-A0A9W8IXI0-F1
#
_entry.id   AF-A0A9W8IXI0-F1
#
_cell.length_a   1.000
_cell.length_b   1.000
_cell.length_c   1.000
_cell.angle_alpha   90.00
_cell.angle_beta   90.00
_cell.angle_gamma   90.00
#
_symmetry.space_group_name_H-M   'P 1'
#
loop_
_entity.id
_entity.type
_entity.pdbx_description
1 polymer ?
#
loop_
_entity_poly.entity_id
_entity_poly.type
_entity_poly.pdbx_seq_one_letter_code
_entity_poly.pdbx_strand_id
1 'polypeptide(L)'
;MSGKRVEYLPNSRKPDVDKLCEQESSSTDLVLCIHGPAGIGKSTLAGHLSDLFRAAGRLAASVFLGAIRAELSGPETIIKMIAHEIGWIHPRAIPKIVEAMDQCHGTSLENHLKKYILEPLRSLGHPQPLIIIMDAMDEWRDHPIFIKALARLNSESSIVKFILTDRLNLCASRLPGIDEVSIYTYRLGPISKEVIKVYFHKYLGTVSWVDGRKASSADVEKLTELSGGLPVWASTVIALLLHSFSESPPHEILAEIVGSRRQVGGSDGLGELYRNALERLFPSREAQKYFRRLMGAAIVLKEPLPLVEFSTLAGIRPHLINKIRFALSALQTRSPSPRL
;
A
#
# COMPACT_ATOMS: atom_id res chain seq x y z
N MET A 1 -19.72 2.13 -3.60
CA MET A 1 -19.48 2.34 -2.16
C MET A 1 -17.99 2.51 -1.97
N SER A 2 -17.58 3.62 -1.35
CA SER A 2 -16.18 3.94 -1.11
C SER A 2 -15.60 2.88 -0.18
N GLY A 3 -14.52 2.19 -0.61
CA GLY A 3 -13.68 1.52 0.36
C GLY A 3 -13.29 2.56 1.42
N LYS A 4 -13.52 2.25 2.69
CA LYS A 4 -12.93 3.05 3.77
C LYS A 4 -11.44 2.72 3.73
N ARG A 5 -10.57 3.74 3.68
CA ARG A 5 -9.12 3.55 3.89
C ARG A 5 -8.96 2.69 5.15
N VAL A 6 -8.16 1.62 5.08
CA VAL A 6 -7.85 0.81 6.26
C VAL A 6 -7.10 1.72 7.22
N GLU A 7 -7.78 2.14 8.29
CA GLU A 7 -7.26 3.05 9.30
C GLU A 7 -6.11 2.39 10.07
N TYR A 8 -5.02 3.12 10.28
CA TYR A 8 -3.91 2.64 11.10
C TYR A 8 -4.42 2.41 12.54
N LEU A 9 -4.32 1.18 13.03
CA LEU A 9 -4.68 0.88 14.42
C LEU A 9 -3.65 1.54 15.34
N PRO A 10 -4.04 2.47 16.22
CA PRO A 10 -3.10 3.19 17.07
C PRO A 10 -2.20 2.22 17.85
N ASN A 11 -0.91 2.55 17.94
CA ASN A 11 0.13 1.77 18.59
C ASN A 11 0.38 0.35 18.02
N SER A 12 -0.28 -0.05 16.92
CA SER A 12 -0.11 -1.39 16.33
C SER A 12 1.31 -1.70 15.89
N ARG A 13 2.07 -0.67 15.52
CA ARG A 13 3.48 -0.75 15.12
C ARG A 13 4.35 0.27 15.86
N LYS A 14 4.02 0.59 17.12
CA LYS A 14 4.76 1.59 17.89
C LYS A 14 6.29 1.35 17.89
N PRO A 15 6.80 0.13 18.12
CA PRO A 15 8.24 -0.11 18.08
C PRO A 15 8.87 0.14 16.70
N ASP A 16 8.14 -0.18 15.62
CA ASP A 16 8.61 0.12 14.26
C ASP A 16 8.65 1.63 14.03
N VAL A 17 7.59 2.36 14.41
CA VAL A 17 7.50 3.82 14.24
C VAL A 17 8.62 4.52 15.02
N ASP A 18 8.80 4.16 16.29
CA ASP A 18 9.81 4.77 17.17
C ASP A 18 11.21 4.57 16.57
N LYS A 19 11.53 3.33 16.12
CA LYS A 19 12.81 3.02 15.47
C LYS A 19 13.00 3.75 14.13
N LEU A 20 11.97 3.82 13.31
CA LEU A 20 12.04 4.51 12.01
C LEU A 20 12.26 6.02 12.18
N CYS A 21 11.61 6.65 13.17
CA CYS A 21 11.79 8.06 13.47
C CYS A 21 13.17 8.35 14.07
N GLU A 22 13.68 7.46 14.93
CA GLU A 22 15.04 7.54 15.47
C GLU A 22 16.09 7.44 14.36
N GLN A 23 15.96 6.44 13.47
CA GLN A 23 16.86 6.28 12.33
C GLN A 23 16.80 7.46 11.37
N GLU A 24 15.60 7.97 11.07
CA GLU A 24 15.43 9.17 10.25
C GLU A 24 16.11 10.38 10.89
N SER A 25 16.01 10.57 12.21
CA SER A 25 16.55 11.75 12.89
C SER A 25 18.07 11.70 13.11
N SER A 26 18.62 10.50 13.33
CA SER A 26 20.03 10.30 13.72
C SER A 26 20.97 9.99 12.54
N SER A 27 20.44 9.41 11.46
CA SER A 27 21.24 9.05 10.29
C SER A 27 21.41 10.21 9.31
N THR A 28 22.51 10.20 8.56
CA THR A 28 22.72 11.03 7.37
C THR A 28 22.22 10.38 6.09
N ASP A 29 21.65 9.17 6.17
CA ASP A 29 21.10 8.46 5.02
C ASP A 29 20.03 9.29 4.32
N LEU A 30 20.11 9.31 2.98
CA LEU A 30 19.14 10.00 2.15
C LEU A 30 17.81 9.23 2.10
N VAL A 31 17.89 7.90 2.07
CA VAL A 31 16.76 7.03 1.85
C VAL A 31 16.62 6.06 3.01
N LEU A 32 15.42 5.96 3.55
CA LEU A 32 15.01 4.91 4.46
C LEU A 32 14.00 4.01 3.74
N CYS A 33 14.40 2.77 3.44
CA CYS A 33 13.60 1.79 2.71
C CYS A 33 12.97 0.77 3.66
N ILE A 34 11.65 0.83 3.81
CA ILE A 34 10.85 -0.13 4.57
C ILE A 34 10.43 -1.28 3.64
N HIS A 35 10.99 -2.46 3.84
CA HIS A 35 10.70 -3.61 3.00
C HIS A 35 10.03 -4.75 3.75
N GLY A 36 9.26 -5.59 3.05
CA GLY A 36 8.60 -6.73 3.66
C GLY A 36 7.55 -7.38 2.75
N PRO A 37 7.01 -8.55 3.11
CA PRO A 37 6.08 -9.27 2.26
C PRO A 37 4.78 -8.49 2.00
N ALA A 38 4.02 -8.91 0.97
CA ALA A 38 2.70 -8.36 0.72
C ALA A 38 1.77 -8.59 1.93
N GLY A 39 0.90 -7.62 2.20
CA GLY A 39 -0.10 -7.75 3.27
C GLY A 39 0.42 -7.54 4.70
N ILE A 40 1.72 -7.28 4.88
CA ILE A 40 2.31 -6.98 6.21
C ILE A 40 1.90 -5.59 6.74
N GLY A 41 1.35 -4.71 5.90
CA GLY A 41 0.87 -3.38 6.32
C GLY A 41 1.82 -2.21 6.06
N LYS A 42 2.76 -2.34 5.10
CA LYS A 42 3.67 -1.25 4.70
C LYS A 42 2.93 0.04 4.31
N SER A 43 1.93 -0.06 3.43
CA SER A 43 1.14 1.10 2.98
C SER A 43 0.38 1.79 4.12
N THR A 44 -0.15 1.00 5.06
CA THR A 44 -0.82 1.54 6.26
C THR A 44 0.19 2.26 7.17
N LEU A 45 1.42 1.73 7.30
CA LEU A 45 2.50 2.39 8.04
C LEU A 45 2.98 3.67 7.32
N ALA A 46 3.15 3.64 6.00
CA ALA A 46 3.53 4.82 5.20
C ALA A 46 2.50 5.94 5.32
N GLY A 47 1.20 5.60 5.31
CA GLY A 47 0.12 6.54 5.60
C GLY A 47 0.24 7.15 7.00
N HIS A 48 0.45 6.32 8.02
CA HIS A 48 0.63 6.80 9.40
C HIS A 48 1.86 7.70 9.56
N LEU A 49 3.00 7.34 8.97
CA LEU A 49 4.20 8.17 8.95
C LEU A 49 3.93 9.50 8.22
N SER A 50 3.18 9.48 7.12
CA SER A 50 2.79 10.71 6.41
C SER A 50 2.02 11.66 7.33
N ASP A 51 1.07 11.13 8.11
CA ASP A 51 0.30 11.93 9.06
C ASP A 51 1.16 12.44 10.22
N LEU A 52 2.09 11.62 10.72
CA LEU A 52 3.05 12.01 11.76
C LEU A 52 3.96 13.16 11.30
N PHE A 53 4.60 13.03 10.14
CA PHE A 53 5.48 14.09 9.61
C PHE A 53 4.68 15.33 9.18
N ARG A 54 3.43 15.18 8.74
CA ARG A 54 2.56 16.33 8.47
C ARG A 54 2.24 17.10 9.74
N ALA A 55 1.87 16.41 10.81
CA ALA A 55 1.61 17.03 12.12
C ALA A 55 2.86 17.73 12.69
N ALA A 56 4.05 17.20 12.40
CA ALA A 56 5.33 17.82 12.76
C ALA A 56 5.77 18.96 11.82
N GLY A 57 5.00 19.27 10.76
CA GLY A 57 5.37 20.28 9.74
C GLY A 57 6.52 19.87 8.82
N ARG A 58 6.93 18.59 8.84
CA ARG A 58 8.09 18.06 8.12
C ARG A 58 7.75 17.31 6.84
N LEU A 59 6.48 17.02 6.55
CA LEU A 59 6.11 16.33 5.31
C LEU A 59 6.28 17.26 4.11
N ALA A 60 7.05 16.85 3.10
CA ALA A 60 7.15 17.52 1.80
C ALA A 60 6.17 16.96 0.78
N ALA A 61 6.01 15.64 0.70
CA ALA A 61 5.09 14.97 -0.22
C ALA A 61 4.79 13.54 0.23
N SER A 62 3.65 12.99 -0.19
CA SER A 62 3.31 11.58 0.00
C SER A 62 2.67 11.02 -1.27
N VAL A 63 3.34 10.05 -1.91
CA VAL A 63 2.96 9.51 -3.21
C VAL A 63 2.71 8.00 -3.10
N PHE A 64 1.58 7.53 -3.63
CA PHE A 64 1.27 6.11 -3.72
C PHE A 64 1.40 5.63 -5.17
N LEU A 65 2.46 4.85 -5.45
CA LEU A 65 2.79 4.41 -6.80
C LEU A 65 1.89 3.28 -7.32
N GLY A 66 1.30 2.48 -6.42
CA GLY A 66 0.44 1.35 -6.80
C GLY A 66 -0.88 1.73 -7.48
N ALA A 67 -1.26 3.01 -7.47
CA ALA A 67 -2.44 3.51 -8.19
C ALA A 67 -2.08 4.19 -9.53
N ILE A 68 -0.79 4.37 -9.83
CA ILE A 68 -0.33 5.10 -10.99
C ILE A 68 -0.24 4.15 -12.18
N ARG A 69 -0.72 4.60 -13.35
CA ARG A 69 -0.55 3.86 -14.61
C ARG A 69 0.93 3.84 -14.95
N ALA A 70 1.60 2.74 -14.65
CA ALA A 70 3.05 2.59 -14.78
C ALA A 70 3.59 2.88 -16.19
N GLU A 71 2.76 2.74 -17.23
CA GLU A 71 3.11 3.02 -18.63
C GLU A 71 3.06 4.50 -19.00
N LEU A 72 2.38 5.34 -18.21
CA LEU A 72 2.18 6.77 -18.49
C LEU A 72 2.99 7.69 -17.57
N SER A 73 3.69 7.13 -16.58
CA SER A 73 4.37 7.91 -15.55
C SER A 73 5.84 7.53 -15.45
N GLY A 74 6.62 8.03 -16.41
CA GLY A 74 8.07 7.98 -16.33
C GLY A 74 8.60 8.78 -15.11
N PRO A 75 9.89 8.65 -14.77
CA PRO A 75 10.48 9.31 -13.61
C PRO A 75 10.26 10.83 -13.55
N GLU A 76 10.28 11.52 -14.70
CA GLU A 76 9.98 12.95 -14.77
C GLU A 76 8.55 13.29 -14.31
N THR A 77 7.56 12.46 -14.70
CA THR A 77 6.17 12.64 -14.27
C THR A 77 6.04 12.48 -12.77
N ILE A 78 6.69 11.47 -12.19
CA ILE A 78 6.69 11.26 -10.73
C ILE A 78 7.35 12.43 -10.00
N ILE A 79 8.47 12.96 -10.51
CA ILE A 79 9.12 14.16 -9.94
C ILE A 79 8.18 15.37 -9.99
N LYS A 80 7.49 15.59 -11.12
CA LYS A 80 6.52 16.69 -11.25
C LYS A 80 5.31 16.51 -10.32
N MET A 81 4.85 15.27 -10.11
CA MET A 81 3.82 14.97 -9.10
C MET A 81 4.29 15.26 -7.68
N ILE A 82 5.54 14.90 -7.34
CA ILE A 82 6.13 15.25 -6.04
C ILE A 82 6.19 16.78 -5.90
N ALA A 83 6.62 17.51 -6.93
CA ALA A 83 6.66 18.97 -6.91
C ALA A 83 5.27 19.59 -6.73
N HIS A 84 4.25 19.04 -7.38
CA HIS A 84 2.86 19.44 -7.16
C HIS A 84 2.45 19.27 -5.69
N GLU A 85 2.71 18.10 -5.09
CA GLU A 85 2.45 17.86 -3.66
C GLU A 85 3.23 18.83 -2.76
N ILE A 86 4.50 19.11 -3.08
CA ILE A 86 5.31 20.10 -2.37
C ILE A 86 4.66 21.48 -2.43
N GLY A 87 4.24 21.94 -3.61
CA GLY A 87 3.57 23.24 -3.77
C GLY A 87 2.23 23.29 -3.05
N TRP A 88 1.50 22.18 -3.00
CA TRP A 88 0.23 22.06 -2.28
C TRP A 88 0.42 22.16 -0.76
N ILE A 89 1.40 21.45 -0.20
CA ILE A 89 1.68 21.44 1.24
C ILE A 89 2.43 22.72 1.66
N HIS A 90 3.35 23.21 0.82
CA HIS A 90 4.20 24.37 1.05
C HIS A 90 4.06 25.39 -0.08
N PRO A 91 3.00 26.23 -0.09
CA PRO A 91 2.78 27.21 -1.16
C PRO A 91 3.96 28.17 -1.40
N ARG A 92 4.80 28.41 -0.38
CA ARG A 92 6.03 29.21 -0.51
C ARG A 92 7.07 28.62 -1.46
N ALA A 93 6.99 27.33 -1.78
CA ALA A 93 7.86 26.65 -2.75
C ALA A 93 7.42 26.85 -4.22
N ILE A 94 6.17 27.28 -4.46
CA ILE A 94 5.58 27.40 -5.80
C ILE A 94 6.42 28.27 -6.76
N PRO A 95 6.96 29.44 -6.36
CA PRO A 95 7.78 30.25 -7.27
C PRO A 95 8.98 29.49 -7.85
N LYS A 96 9.63 28.64 -7.04
CA LYS A 96 10.76 27.81 -7.48
C LYS A 96 10.31 26.63 -8.36
N ILE A 97 9.12 26.09 -8.11
CA ILE A 97 8.52 25.05 -8.96
C ILE A 97 8.17 25.63 -10.35
N VAL A 98 7.60 26.84 -10.40
CA VAL A 98 7.31 27.54 -11.66
C VAL A 98 8.61 27.83 -12.43
N GLU A 99 9.65 28.32 -11.76
CA GLU A 99 10.97 28.51 -12.37
C GLU A 99 11.53 27.20 -12.97
N ALA A 100 11.32 26.06 -12.30
CA ALA A 100 11.72 24.75 -12.81
C ALA A 100 10.94 24.35 -14.08
N MET A 101 9.69 24.77 -14.23
CA MET A 101 8.89 24.51 -15.45
C MET A 101 9.54 25.11 -16.68
N ASP A 102 10.03 26.34 -16.58
CA ASP A 102 10.68 27.04 -17.70
C ASP A 102 12.08 26.48 -18.01
N GLN A 103 12.80 25.99 -16.98
CA GLN A 103 14.21 25.61 -17.09
C GLN A 103 14.47 24.13 -17.42
N CYS A 104 13.51 23.23 -17.16
CA CYS A 104 13.77 21.78 -17.21
C CYS A 104 13.41 21.08 -18.52
N HIS A 105 12.90 21.78 -19.53
CA HIS A 105 12.56 21.19 -20.82
C HIS A 105 13.75 20.44 -21.46
N GLY A 106 13.61 19.12 -21.68
CA GLY A 106 14.64 18.29 -22.30
C GLY A 106 15.91 18.08 -21.46
N THR A 107 15.87 18.38 -20.16
CA THR A 107 17.02 18.21 -19.25
C THR A 107 17.08 16.81 -18.63
N SER A 108 18.23 16.46 -18.03
CA SER A 108 18.39 15.15 -17.39
C SER A 108 17.48 14.96 -16.17
N LEU A 109 17.32 13.70 -15.74
CA LEU A 109 16.49 13.36 -14.58
C LEU A 109 17.05 13.95 -13.28
N GLU A 110 18.37 14.01 -13.16
CA GLU A 110 19.08 14.63 -12.03
C GLU A 110 18.79 16.13 -11.96
N ASN A 111 18.73 16.81 -13.10
CA ASN A 111 18.34 18.22 -13.15
C ASN A 111 16.87 18.40 -12.76
N HIS A 112 15.98 17.49 -13.17
CA HIS A 112 14.60 17.49 -12.71
C HIS A 112 14.52 17.34 -11.19
N LEU A 113 15.21 16.37 -10.57
CA LEU A 113 15.26 16.22 -9.11
C LEU A 113 15.75 17.50 -8.42
N LYS A 114 16.82 18.09 -8.93
CA LYS A 114 17.38 19.32 -8.36
C LYS A 114 16.38 20.47 -8.42
N LYS A 115 15.79 20.70 -9.60
CA LYS A 115 14.95 21.89 -9.87
C LYS A 115 13.54 21.78 -9.33
N TYR A 116 12.91 20.60 -9.40
CA TYR A 116 11.54 20.40 -8.97
C TYR A 116 11.41 19.98 -7.49
N ILE A 117 12.47 19.46 -6.87
CA ILE A 117 12.42 18.98 -5.49
C ILE A 117 13.41 19.75 -4.61
N LEU A 118 14.72 19.64 -4.88
CA LEU A 118 15.74 20.16 -3.97
C LEU A 118 15.68 21.69 -3.82
N GLU A 119 15.68 22.44 -4.93
CA GLU A 119 15.69 23.91 -4.91
C GLU A 119 14.41 24.50 -4.27
N PRO A 120 13.19 24.01 -4.59
CA PRO A 120 11.99 24.41 -3.90
C PRO A 120 12.04 24.15 -2.40
N LEU A 121 12.44 22.95 -1.96
CA LEU A 121 12.53 22.63 -0.52
C LEU A 121 13.62 23.45 0.19
N ARG A 122 14.78 23.65 -0.45
CA ARG A 122 15.86 24.49 0.08
C ARG A 122 15.40 25.92 0.29
N SER A 123 14.59 26.47 -0.62
CA SER A 123 14.07 27.84 -0.53
C SER A 123 13.15 28.09 0.67
N LEU A 124 12.58 27.02 1.25
CA LEU A 124 11.76 27.12 2.45
C LEU A 124 12.57 27.45 3.70
N GLY A 125 13.88 27.16 3.70
CA GLY A 125 14.76 27.40 4.83
C GLY A 125 14.36 26.60 6.08
N HIS A 126 13.78 25.40 5.89
CA HIS A 126 13.28 24.59 6.99
C HIS A 126 14.46 24.08 7.86
N PRO A 127 14.40 24.16 9.19
CA PRO A 127 15.53 23.84 10.08
C PRO A 127 15.86 22.35 10.16
N GLN A 128 14.95 21.50 9.69
CA GLN A 128 15.07 20.04 9.67
C GLN A 128 14.79 19.53 8.25
N PRO A 129 15.29 18.36 7.86
CA PRO A 129 14.99 17.80 6.55
C PRO A 129 13.49 17.55 6.41
N LEU A 130 12.97 17.91 5.23
CA LEU A 130 11.61 17.62 4.82
C LEU A 130 11.52 16.22 4.21
N ILE A 131 10.43 15.52 4.49
CA ILE A 131 10.28 14.09 4.22
C ILE A 131 9.36 13.85 3.02
N ILE A 132 9.85 13.11 2.03
CA ILE A 132 9.07 12.62 0.91
C ILE A 132 8.80 11.13 1.13
N ILE A 133 7.53 10.72 1.17
CA ILE A 133 7.15 9.32 1.34
C ILE A 133 6.66 8.75 0.01
N MET A 134 7.23 7.63 -0.42
CA MET A 134 6.80 6.92 -1.63
C MET A 134 6.42 5.48 -1.29
N ASP A 135 5.14 5.17 -1.44
CA ASP A 135 4.58 3.84 -1.13
C ASP A 135 4.47 2.97 -2.39
N ALA A 136 4.76 1.68 -2.24
CA ALA A 136 4.78 0.65 -3.27
C ALA A 136 5.75 0.91 -4.46
N MET A 137 7.03 1.15 -4.17
CA MET A 137 8.08 1.33 -5.20
C MET A 137 8.15 0.15 -6.18
N ASP A 138 7.98 -1.08 -5.69
CA ASP A 138 7.99 -2.31 -6.49
C ASP A 138 6.87 -2.39 -7.54
N GLU A 139 5.80 -1.59 -7.38
CA GLU A 139 4.67 -1.56 -8.30
C GLU A 139 4.91 -0.58 -9.47
N TRP A 140 6.01 0.17 -9.48
CA TRP A 140 6.37 1.12 -10.53
C TRP A 140 7.54 0.65 -11.38
N ARG A 141 7.35 0.47 -12.68
CA ARG A 141 8.37 -0.08 -13.60
C ARG A 141 9.70 0.67 -13.58
N ASP A 142 9.67 2.01 -13.56
CA ASP A 142 10.87 2.85 -13.70
C ASP A 142 11.52 3.22 -12.35
N HIS A 143 11.11 2.56 -11.25
CA HIS A 143 11.70 2.78 -9.92
C HIS A 143 13.23 2.67 -9.88
N PRO A 144 13.92 1.77 -10.63
CA PRO A 144 15.37 1.70 -10.57
C PRO A 144 16.07 2.96 -11.12
N ILE A 145 15.49 3.56 -12.18
CA ILE A 145 16.02 4.76 -12.82
C ILE A 145 15.91 5.94 -11.84
N PHE A 146 14.74 6.06 -11.19
CA PHE A 146 14.51 7.07 -10.18
C PHE A 146 15.43 6.92 -8.97
N ILE A 147 15.53 5.71 -8.40
CA ILE A 147 16.40 5.45 -7.24
C ILE A 147 17.86 5.80 -7.57
N LYS A 148 18.36 5.39 -8.74
CA LYS A 148 19.72 5.75 -9.18
C LYS A 148 19.91 7.27 -9.23
N ALA A 149 18.94 8.02 -9.74
CA ALA A 149 19.02 9.47 -9.81
C ALA A 149 19.08 10.15 -8.42
N LEU A 150 18.54 9.51 -7.37
CA LEU A 150 18.61 10.02 -6.00
C LEU A 150 20.04 10.12 -5.46
N ALA A 151 21.02 9.38 -6.02
CA ALA A 151 22.43 9.47 -5.60
C ALA A 151 22.97 10.92 -5.62
N ARG A 152 22.44 11.77 -6.53
CA ARG A 152 22.80 13.19 -6.63
C ARG A 152 22.34 14.05 -5.44
N LEU A 153 21.45 13.52 -4.61
CA LEU A 153 20.92 14.19 -3.43
C LEU A 153 21.54 13.64 -2.13
N ASN A 154 22.52 12.73 -2.18
CA ASN A 154 23.11 12.14 -0.96
C ASN A 154 23.68 13.20 0.00
N SER A 155 24.31 14.24 -0.54
CA SER A 155 24.85 15.36 0.25
C SER A 155 23.79 16.34 0.74
N GLU A 156 22.52 16.11 0.44
CA GLU A 156 21.40 17.00 0.68
C GLU A 156 20.42 16.44 1.72
N SER A 157 20.82 15.42 2.49
CA SER A 157 20.00 14.77 3.52
C SER A 157 19.65 15.70 4.70
N SER A 158 20.28 16.87 4.81
CA SER A 158 19.89 17.94 5.72
C SER A 158 18.67 18.75 5.24
N ILE A 159 18.36 18.70 3.95
CA ILE A 159 17.24 19.43 3.31
C ILE A 159 16.07 18.50 3.03
N VAL A 160 16.35 17.32 2.48
CA VAL A 160 15.32 16.37 2.06
C VAL A 160 15.75 14.93 2.35
N LYS A 161 14.81 14.12 2.82
CA LYS A 161 14.96 12.66 2.98
C LYS A 161 13.78 11.93 2.37
N PHE A 162 14.01 10.69 1.97
CA PHE A 162 13.02 9.83 1.34
C PHE A 162 12.71 8.63 2.24
N ILE A 163 11.42 8.35 2.44
CA ILE A 163 10.95 7.10 3.02
C ILE A 163 10.26 6.32 1.92
N LEU A 164 10.83 5.17 1.56
CA LEU A 164 10.33 4.30 0.51
C LEU A 164 9.73 3.05 1.13
N THR A 165 8.72 2.47 0.48
CA THR A 165 8.30 1.10 0.79
C THR A 165 8.42 0.18 -0.42
N ASP A 166 8.83 -1.05 -0.17
CA ASP A 166 9.06 -2.06 -1.22
C ASP A 166 8.74 -3.47 -0.70
N ARG A 167 8.53 -4.44 -1.60
CA ARG A 167 8.45 -5.86 -1.21
C ARG A 167 9.81 -6.45 -0.87
N LEU A 168 10.84 -6.04 -1.62
CA LEU A 168 12.19 -6.58 -1.54
C LEU A 168 13.13 -5.57 -0.88
N ASN A 169 14.25 -6.08 -0.38
CA ASN A 169 15.32 -5.21 0.09
C ASN A 169 16.02 -4.60 -1.14
N LEU A 170 15.96 -3.27 -1.28
CA LEU A 170 16.55 -2.56 -2.41
C LEU A 170 18.07 -2.80 -2.53
N CYS A 171 18.82 -2.79 -1.42
CA CYS A 171 20.25 -3.07 -1.44
C CYS A 171 20.57 -4.52 -1.85
N ALA A 172 19.66 -5.46 -1.60
CA ALA A 172 19.81 -6.85 -2.04
C ALA A 172 19.38 -7.09 -3.49
N SER A 173 18.64 -6.15 -4.10
CA SER A 173 17.99 -6.33 -5.41
C SER A 173 18.92 -6.18 -6.63
N ARG A 174 20.23 -5.92 -6.40
CA ARG A 174 21.27 -5.73 -7.44
C ARG A 174 20.89 -4.71 -8.52
N LEU A 175 20.08 -3.71 -8.17
CA LEU A 175 19.71 -2.65 -9.10
C LEU A 175 20.94 -1.82 -9.48
N PRO A 176 21.14 -1.47 -10.77
CA PRO A 176 22.30 -0.70 -11.19
C PRO A 176 22.36 0.67 -10.50
N GLY A 177 23.49 0.99 -9.87
CA GLY A 177 23.71 2.27 -9.19
C GLY A 177 23.08 2.39 -7.79
N ILE A 178 22.53 1.30 -7.24
CA ILE A 178 21.96 1.31 -5.89
C ILE A 178 23.02 1.58 -4.81
N ASP A 179 24.24 1.08 -5.04
CA ASP A 179 25.40 1.23 -4.13
C ASP A 179 25.89 2.68 -4.06
N GLU A 180 25.50 3.53 -5.03
CA GLU A 180 25.83 4.95 -5.05
C GLU A 180 24.85 5.77 -4.19
N VAL A 181 23.75 5.20 -3.69
CA VAL A 181 22.73 5.90 -2.91
C VAL A 181 22.91 5.56 -1.42
N SER A 182 22.85 6.57 -0.54
CA SER A 182 22.86 6.33 0.92
C SER A 182 21.50 5.81 1.38
N ILE A 183 21.39 4.49 1.54
CA ILE A 183 20.14 3.79 1.87
C ILE A 183 20.27 3.01 3.17
N TYR A 184 19.41 3.33 4.13
CA TYR A 184 19.10 2.45 5.26
C TYR A 184 17.92 1.53 4.92
N THR A 185 18.02 0.24 5.24
CA THR A 185 16.92 -0.71 5.01
C THR A 185 16.33 -1.22 6.32
N TYR A 186 14.99 -1.24 6.39
CA TYR A 186 14.24 -1.73 7.53
C TYR A 186 13.27 -2.84 7.12
N ARG A 187 13.50 -4.06 7.62
CA ARG A 187 12.60 -5.19 7.37
C ARG A 187 11.40 -5.13 8.30
N LEU A 188 10.23 -4.88 7.73
CA LEU A 188 8.97 -4.85 8.47
C LEU A 188 8.49 -6.28 8.78
N GLY A 189 8.36 -6.58 10.08
CA GLY A 189 7.91 -7.88 10.58
C GLY A 189 6.39 -7.97 10.80
N PRO A 190 5.90 -9.18 11.14
CA PRO A 190 4.52 -9.38 11.60
C PRO A 190 4.17 -8.52 12.80
N ILE A 191 2.90 -8.16 12.92
CA ILE A 191 2.37 -7.45 14.09
C ILE A 191 2.25 -8.43 15.26
N SER A 192 2.42 -7.94 16.49
CA SER A 192 2.29 -8.77 17.69
C SER A 192 0.89 -9.38 17.82
N LYS A 193 0.81 -10.54 18.47
CA LYS A 193 -0.46 -11.26 18.66
C LYS A 193 -1.45 -10.41 19.46
N GLU A 194 -0.97 -9.64 20.43
CA GLU A 194 -1.77 -8.79 21.31
C GLU A 194 -2.48 -7.69 20.51
N VAL A 195 -1.78 -7.07 19.57
CA VAL A 195 -2.37 -6.05 18.69
C VAL A 195 -3.41 -6.68 17.75
N ILE A 196 -3.15 -7.87 17.22
CA ILE A 196 -4.13 -8.59 16.39
C ILE A 196 -5.36 -8.98 17.21
N LYS A 197 -5.21 -9.40 18.48
CA LYS A 197 -6.35 -9.64 19.38
C LYS A 197 -7.20 -8.39 19.56
N VAL A 198 -6.56 -7.24 19.81
CA VAL A 198 -7.25 -5.95 19.92
C VAL A 198 -8.01 -5.63 18.63
N TYR A 199 -7.40 -5.88 17.47
CA TYR A 199 -8.07 -5.73 16.18
C TYR A 199 -9.32 -6.60 16.09
N PHE A 200 -9.23 -7.89 16.39
CA PHE A 200 -10.39 -8.79 16.35
C PHE A 200 -11.46 -8.40 17.35
N HIS A 201 -11.12 -8.08 18.59
CA HIS A 201 -12.10 -7.61 19.57
C HIS A 201 -12.84 -6.35 19.11
N LYS A 202 -12.12 -5.39 18.50
CA LYS A 202 -12.73 -4.17 17.97
C LYS A 202 -13.72 -4.47 16.84
N TYR A 203 -13.32 -5.26 15.85
CA TYR A 203 -14.09 -5.42 14.62
C TYR A 203 -15.12 -6.54 14.65
N LEU A 204 -14.93 -7.61 15.45
CA LEU A 204 -15.97 -8.64 15.64
C LEU A 204 -17.21 -8.08 16.34
N GLY A 205 -17.06 -7.03 17.15
CA GLY A 205 -18.18 -6.29 17.73
C GLY A 205 -19.03 -5.54 16.70
N THR A 206 -18.52 -5.33 15.49
CA THR A 206 -19.26 -4.67 14.38
C THR A 206 -20.00 -5.65 13.47
N VAL A 207 -19.76 -6.95 13.65
CA VAL A 207 -20.42 -7.99 12.85
C VAL A 207 -21.88 -8.13 13.28
N SER A 208 -22.77 -8.18 12.30
CA SER A 208 -24.21 -8.40 12.52
C SER A 208 -24.48 -9.88 12.75
N TRP A 209 -24.27 -10.31 13.99
CA TRP A 209 -24.51 -11.69 14.40
C TRP A 209 -26.00 -12.06 14.39
N VAL A 210 -26.28 -13.35 14.24
CA VAL A 210 -27.65 -13.92 14.21
C VAL A 210 -27.80 -15.03 15.26
N ASP A 211 -29.05 -15.30 15.66
CA ASP A 211 -29.43 -16.37 16.59
C ASP A 211 -28.73 -16.32 17.97
N GLY A 212 -28.36 -15.11 18.41
CA GLY A 212 -27.66 -14.89 19.68
C GLY A 212 -26.23 -15.46 19.74
N ARG A 213 -25.72 -16.02 18.63
CA ARG A 213 -24.34 -16.52 18.52
C ARG A 213 -23.39 -15.34 18.32
N LYS A 214 -22.18 -15.43 18.84
CA LYS A 214 -21.11 -14.44 18.60
C LYS A 214 -19.76 -15.10 18.72
N ALA A 215 -18.72 -14.44 18.21
CA ALA A 215 -17.35 -14.89 18.43
C ALA A 215 -17.05 -14.99 19.94
N SER A 216 -16.56 -16.14 20.36
CA SER A 216 -16.06 -16.39 21.71
C SER A 216 -14.62 -15.91 21.86
N SER A 217 -14.13 -15.82 23.11
CA SER A 217 -12.72 -15.52 23.36
C SER A 217 -11.80 -16.60 22.76
N ALA A 218 -12.23 -17.86 22.73
CA ALA A 218 -11.48 -18.95 22.11
C ALA A 218 -11.38 -18.77 20.58
N ASP A 219 -12.42 -18.27 19.92
CA ASP A 219 -12.37 -17.93 18.50
C ASP A 219 -11.37 -16.81 18.24
N VAL A 220 -11.34 -15.77 19.09
CA VAL A 220 -10.37 -14.67 18.96
C VAL A 220 -8.93 -15.15 19.11
N GLU A 221 -8.66 -16.02 20.09
CA GLU A 221 -7.35 -16.65 20.25
C GLU A 221 -6.98 -17.43 18.99
N LYS A 222 -7.89 -18.24 18.47
CA LYS A 222 -7.62 -19.06 17.28
C LYS A 222 -7.40 -18.22 16.03
N LEU A 223 -8.23 -17.20 15.79
CA LEU A 223 -8.06 -16.25 14.68
C LEU A 223 -6.72 -15.50 14.79
N THR A 224 -6.31 -15.14 16.00
CA THR A 224 -5.02 -14.50 16.24
C THR A 224 -3.87 -15.42 15.86
N GLU A 225 -3.92 -16.70 16.25
CA GLU A 225 -2.93 -17.70 15.82
C GLU A 225 -2.88 -17.85 14.30
N LEU A 226 -4.05 -18.03 13.68
CA LEU A 226 -4.18 -18.25 12.24
C LEU A 226 -3.71 -17.05 11.41
N SER A 227 -3.81 -15.83 11.95
CA SER A 227 -3.34 -14.63 11.26
C SER A 227 -1.83 -14.61 11.01
N GLY A 228 -1.04 -15.32 11.82
CA GLY A 228 0.42 -15.25 11.78
C GLY A 228 0.98 -13.83 11.93
N GLY A 229 0.21 -12.90 12.54
CA GLY A 229 0.59 -11.48 12.63
C GLY A 229 0.43 -10.68 11.33
N LEU A 230 -0.29 -11.20 10.33
CA LEU A 230 -0.57 -10.52 9.06
C LEU A 230 -1.88 -9.70 9.16
N PRO A 231 -1.82 -8.35 9.07
CA PRO A 231 -3.02 -7.51 9.12
C PRO A 231 -3.98 -7.75 7.95
N VAL A 232 -3.46 -8.08 6.76
CA VAL A 232 -4.30 -8.42 5.61
C VAL A 232 -5.16 -9.64 5.88
N TRP A 233 -4.64 -10.62 6.63
CA TRP A 233 -5.37 -11.84 6.96
C TRP A 233 -6.53 -11.50 7.90
N ALA A 234 -6.23 -10.77 8.98
CA ALA A 234 -7.24 -10.37 9.96
C ALA A 234 -8.36 -9.51 9.33
N SER A 235 -7.99 -8.53 8.50
CA SER A 235 -8.97 -7.69 7.79
C SER A 235 -9.80 -8.47 6.77
N THR A 236 -9.22 -9.46 6.10
CA THR A 236 -9.95 -10.35 5.18
C THR A 236 -10.98 -11.19 5.93
N VAL A 237 -10.64 -11.75 7.10
CA VAL A 237 -11.61 -12.46 7.95
C VAL A 237 -12.76 -11.53 8.36
N ILE A 238 -12.47 -10.32 8.83
CA ILE A 238 -13.51 -9.36 9.19
C ILE A 238 -14.40 -9.02 7.98
N ALA A 239 -13.82 -8.82 6.80
CA ALA A 239 -14.59 -8.58 5.58
C ALA A 239 -15.52 -9.75 5.23
N LEU A 240 -15.06 -11.00 5.41
CA LEU A 240 -15.88 -12.19 5.21
C LEU A 240 -17.05 -12.29 6.18
N LEU A 241 -16.90 -11.78 7.41
CA LEU A 241 -17.95 -11.79 8.42
C LEU A 241 -18.92 -10.62 8.27
N LEU A 242 -18.45 -9.48 7.76
CA LEU A 242 -19.27 -8.28 7.54
C LEU A 242 -20.14 -8.38 6.29
N HIS A 243 -19.70 -9.14 5.29
CA HIS A 243 -20.41 -9.27 4.04
C HIS A 243 -21.00 -10.67 3.90
N SER A 244 -22.33 -10.75 3.82
CA SER A 244 -23.04 -11.99 3.50
C SER A 244 -22.85 -12.34 2.01
N PHE A 245 -21.70 -12.94 1.69
CA PHE A 245 -21.39 -13.39 0.34
C PHE A 245 -22.13 -14.68 -0.05
N SER A 246 -22.62 -15.40 0.96
CA SER A 246 -23.45 -16.60 0.85
C SER A 246 -24.66 -16.48 1.78
N GLU A 247 -25.57 -17.45 1.69
CA GLU A 247 -26.65 -17.62 2.67
C GLU A 247 -26.13 -18.03 4.07
N SER A 248 -24.84 -18.35 4.18
CA SER A 248 -24.21 -18.77 5.42
C SER A 248 -24.13 -17.59 6.40
N PRO A 249 -24.68 -17.71 7.62
CA PRO A 249 -24.56 -16.68 8.63
C PRO A 249 -23.11 -16.54 9.14
N PRO A 250 -22.73 -15.38 9.73
CA PRO A 250 -21.35 -15.11 10.15
C PRO A 250 -20.74 -16.15 11.10
N HIS A 251 -21.56 -16.78 11.96
CA HIS A 251 -21.08 -17.78 12.90
C HIS A 251 -20.68 -19.10 12.23
N GLU A 252 -21.30 -19.48 11.11
CA GLU A 252 -20.89 -20.64 10.31
C GLU A 252 -19.59 -20.36 9.57
N ILE A 253 -19.48 -19.16 8.99
CA ILE A 253 -18.24 -18.70 8.32
C ILE A 253 -17.08 -18.70 9.31
N LEU A 254 -17.30 -18.17 10.52
CA LEU A 254 -16.30 -18.17 11.59
C LEU A 254 -15.90 -19.61 11.96
N ALA A 255 -16.87 -20.50 12.19
CA ALA A 255 -16.60 -21.89 12.58
C ALA A 255 -15.78 -22.64 11.53
N GLU A 256 -16.02 -22.40 10.23
CA GLU A 256 -15.22 -22.99 9.16
C GLU A 256 -13.77 -22.46 9.15
N ILE A 257 -13.58 -21.14 9.33
CA ILE A 257 -12.25 -20.52 9.37
C ILE A 257 -11.45 -21.05 10.57
N VAL A 258 -12.08 -21.08 11.76
CA VAL A 258 -11.48 -21.57 13.02
C VAL A 258 -11.24 -23.08 12.97
N GLY A 259 -12.14 -23.83 12.34
CA GLY A 259 -12.08 -25.29 12.19
C GLY A 259 -11.04 -25.78 11.17
N SER A 260 -10.44 -24.88 10.39
CA SER A 260 -9.34 -25.24 9.48
C SER A 260 -8.13 -25.76 10.28
N ARG A 261 -7.76 -27.02 10.02
CA ARG A 261 -6.79 -27.80 10.83
C ARG A 261 -5.32 -27.41 10.63
N ARG A 262 -4.97 -26.50 9.72
CA ARG A 262 -3.57 -26.21 9.39
C ARG A 262 -3.09 -24.93 10.09
N GLN A 263 -2.08 -25.06 10.96
CA GLN A 263 -1.35 -23.90 11.50
C GLN A 263 -0.64 -23.17 10.35
N VAL A 264 -0.99 -21.91 10.15
CA VAL A 264 -0.50 -21.08 9.05
C VAL A 264 0.78 -20.38 9.47
N GLY A 265 1.91 -21.04 9.26
CA GLY A 265 3.21 -20.38 9.16
C GLY A 265 3.60 -20.27 7.69
N GLY A 266 3.29 -19.15 7.02
CA GLY A 266 3.76 -18.88 5.65
C GLY A 266 2.68 -18.49 4.63
N SER A 267 3.10 -18.35 3.36
CA SER A 267 2.28 -17.93 2.20
C SER A 267 1.00 -18.76 2.00
N ASP A 268 0.99 -20.00 2.48
CA ASP A 268 -0.07 -20.97 2.18
C ASP A 268 -1.41 -20.64 2.82
N GLY A 269 -1.44 -20.10 4.05
CA GLY A 269 -2.72 -19.84 4.72
C GLY A 269 -3.38 -18.51 4.36
N LEU A 270 -2.62 -17.54 3.84
CA LEU A 270 -3.23 -16.40 3.16
C LEU A 270 -3.87 -16.84 1.84
N GLY A 271 -3.19 -17.72 1.08
CA GLY A 271 -3.74 -18.31 -0.14
C GLY A 271 -5.00 -19.12 0.11
N GLU A 272 -5.03 -19.93 1.17
CA GLU A 272 -6.22 -20.66 1.61
C GLU A 272 -7.36 -19.74 2.02
N LEU A 273 -7.08 -18.67 2.80
CA LEU A 273 -8.11 -17.70 3.16
C LEU A 273 -8.73 -17.06 1.92
N TYR A 274 -7.92 -16.65 0.94
CA TYR A 274 -8.44 -16.10 -0.32
C TYR A 274 -9.19 -17.14 -1.15
N ARG A 275 -8.74 -18.39 -1.19
CA ARG A 275 -9.47 -19.48 -1.87
C ARG A 275 -10.87 -19.64 -1.27
N ASN A 276 -10.94 -19.76 0.05
CA ASN A 276 -12.19 -19.91 0.80
C ASN A 276 -13.11 -18.69 0.61
N ALA A 277 -12.53 -17.48 0.55
CA ALA A 277 -13.25 -16.25 0.26
C ALA A 277 -13.82 -16.23 -1.16
N LEU A 278 -13.03 -16.61 -2.16
CA LEU A 278 -13.44 -16.64 -3.57
C LEU A 278 -14.49 -17.70 -3.83
N GLU A 279 -14.41 -18.87 -3.18
CA GLU A 279 -15.43 -19.92 -3.28
C GLU A 279 -16.79 -19.46 -2.73
N ARG A 280 -16.79 -18.65 -1.65
CA ARG A 280 -18.01 -18.03 -1.12
C ARG A 280 -18.57 -16.94 -2.02
N LEU A 281 -17.71 -16.09 -2.59
CA LEU A 281 -18.13 -15.05 -3.54
C LEU A 281 -18.71 -15.63 -4.83
N PHE A 282 -18.22 -16.81 -5.24
CA PHE A 282 -18.58 -17.46 -6.50
C PHE A 282 -18.97 -18.93 -6.25
N PRO A 283 -20.15 -19.20 -5.66
CA PRO A 283 -20.53 -20.56 -5.24
C PRO A 283 -20.91 -21.49 -6.40
N SER A 284 -21.35 -20.93 -7.55
CA SER A 284 -21.72 -21.73 -8.72
C SER A 284 -20.55 -21.93 -9.69
N ARG A 285 -20.52 -23.09 -10.36
CA ARG A 285 -19.53 -23.39 -11.42
C ARG A 285 -19.49 -22.32 -12.51
N GLU A 286 -20.65 -21.80 -12.90
CA GLU A 286 -20.74 -20.72 -13.88
C GLU A 286 -20.13 -19.42 -13.37
N ALA A 287 -20.40 -19.02 -12.11
CA ALA A 287 -19.77 -17.82 -11.53
C ALA A 287 -18.24 -17.95 -11.47
N GLN A 288 -17.73 -19.12 -11.08
CA GLN A 288 -16.30 -19.41 -11.05
C GLN A 288 -15.67 -19.35 -12.45
N LYS A 289 -16.37 -19.86 -13.46
CA LYS A 289 -15.93 -19.80 -14.85
C LYS A 289 -15.78 -18.36 -15.33
N TYR A 290 -16.77 -17.50 -15.08
CA TYR A 290 -16.69 -16.08 -15.46
C TYR A 290 -15.61 -15.33 -14.66
N PHE A 291 -15.48 -15.61 -13.37
CA PHE A 291 -14.41 -15.05 -12.53
C PHE A 291 -13.03 -15.41 -13.08
N ARG A 292 -12.76 -16.70 -13.34
CA ARG A 292 -11.46 -17.15 -13.90
C ARG A 292 -11.18 -16.51 -15.26
N ARG A 293 -12.20 -16.40 -16.12
CA ARG A 293 -12.07 -15.76 -17.43
C ARG A 293 -11.75 -14.27 -17.32
N LEU A 294 -12.41 -13.57 -16.40
CA LEU A 294 -12.13 -12.16 -16.11
C LEU A 294 -10.71 -11.98 -15.58
N MET A 295 -10.29 -12.78 -14.59
CA MET A 295 -8.95 -12.69 -14.02
C MET A 295 -7.87 -13.07 -15.03
N GLY A 296 -8.10 -14.10 -15.84
CA GLY A 296 -7.18 -14.50 -16.91
C GLY A 296 -6.98 -13.40 -17.93
N ALA A 297 -8.06 -12.75 -18.39
CA ALA A 297 -7.96 -11.59 -19.27
C ALA A 297 -7.23 -10.42 -18.59
N ALA A 298 -7.57 -10.12 -17.33
CA ALA A 298 -6.97 -9.01 -16.58
C ALA A 298 -5.47 -9.19 -16.33
N ILE A 299 -4.99 -10.42 -16.11
CA ILE A 299 -3.56 -10.72 -15.87
C ILE A 299 -2.72 -10.53 -17.15
N VAL A 300 -3.30 -10.80 -18.32
CA VAL A 300 -2.59 -10.72 -19.62
C VAL A 300 -2.62 -9.30 -20.19
N LEU A 301 -3.60 -8.49 -19.79
CA LEU A 301 -3.69 -7.10 -20.22
C LEU A 301 -2.48 -6.30 -19.76
N LYS A 302 -1.84 -5.63 -20.72
CA LYS A 302 -0.79 -4.65 -20.45
C LYS A 302 -1.40 -3.35 -19.92
N GLU A 303 -2.46 -2.89 -20.59
CA GLU A 303 -3.13 -1.63 -20.29
C GLU A 303 -4.57 -1.84 -19.78
N PRO A 304 -5.07 -0.99 -18.86
CA PRO A 304 -6.45 -1.02 -18.41
C PRO A 304 -7.40 -0.59 -19.54
N LEU A 305 -8.30 -1.49 -19.94
CA LEU A 305 -9.29 -1.22 -20.99
C LEU A 305 -10.59 -0.60 -20.43
N PRO A 306 -11.28 0.24 -21.23
CA PRO A 306 -12.68 0.59 -20.98
C PRO A 306 -13.55 -0.66 -20.84
N LEU A 307 -14.60 -0.58 -20.02
CA LEU A 307 -15.46 -1.73 -19.70
C LEU A 307 -16.02 -2.42 -20.95
N VAL A 308 -16.40 -1.66 -21.97
CA VAL A 308 -16.99 -2.17 -23.22
C VAL A 308 -15.97 -2.96 -24.04
N GLU A 309 -14.74 -2.45 -24.16
CA GLU A 309 -13.66 -3.11 -24.85
C GLU A 309 -13.21 -4.37 -24.10
N PHE A 310 -13.04 -4.27 -22.78
CA PHE A 310 -12.75 -5.43 -21.94
C PHE A 310 -13.83 -6.50 -22.07
N SER A 311 -15.10 -6.10 -22.08
CA SER A 311 -16.24 -7.01 -22.23
C SER A 311 -16.19 -7.78 -23.55
N THR A 312 -15.85 -7.08 -24.63
CA THR A 312 -15.70 -7.66 -25.97
C THR A 312 -14.52 -8.62 -26.00
N LEU A 313 -13.34 -8.19 -25.53
CA LEU A 313 -12.12 -9.00 -25.49
C LEU A 313 -12.29 -10.25 -24.63
N ALA A 314 -12.80 -10.08 -23.41
CA ALA A 314 -12.99 -11.18 -22.48
C ALA A 314 -14.17 -12.06 -22.90
N GLY A 315 -15.06 -11.64 -23.83
CA GLY A 315 -16.28 -12.35 -24.18
C GLY A 315 -17.21 -12.56 -22.98
N ILE A 316 -17.27 -11.58 -22.08
CA ILE A 316 -18.11 -11.58 -20.87
C ILE A 316 -19.03 -10.38 -20.95
N ARG A 317 -20.34 -10.57 -20.77
CA ARG A 317 -21.31 -9.46 -20.80
C ARG A 317 -21.00 -8.40 -19.72
N PRO A 318 -21.18 -7.09 -19.98
CA PRO A 318 -20.78 -6.03 -19.05
C PRO A 318 -21.40 -6.15 -17.65
N HIS A 319 -22.66 -6.58 -17.56
CA HIS A 319 -23.34 -6.76 -16.26
C HIS A 319 -22.71 -7.87 -15.41
N LEU A 320 -22.17 -8.93 -16.02
CA LEU A 320 -21.47 -10.00 -15.30
C LEU A 320 -20.12 -9.50 -14.77
N ILE A 321 -19.41 -8.69 -15.57
CA ILE A 321 -18.16 -8.04 -15.13
C ILE A 321 -18.43 -7.14 -13.93
N ASN A 322 -19.47 -6.31 -13.99
CA ASN A 322 -19.85 -5.45 -12.87
C ASN A 322 -20.24 -6.26 -11.63
N LYS A 323 -20.98 -7.38 -11.79
CA LYS A 323 -21.31 -8.27 -10.68
C LYS A 323 -20.07 -8.87 -10.02
N ILE A 324 -19.10 -9.35 -10.82
CA ILE A 324 -17.83 -9.89 -10.30
C ILE A 324 -17.00 -8.80 -9.62
N ARG A 325 -16.88 -7.62 -10.23
CA ARG A 325 -16.16 -6.48 -9.64
C ARG A 325 -16.78 -6.04 -8.32
N PHE A 326 -18.12 -6.02 -8.26
CA PHE A 326 -18.85 -5.72 -7.03
C PHE A 326 -18.55 -6.75 -5.94
N ALA A 327 -18.62 -8.05 -6.26
CA ALA A 327 -18.27 -9.13 -5.33
C ALA A 327 -16.81 -9.00 -4.83
N LEU A 328 -15.86 -8.77 -5.73
CA LEU A 328 -14.44 -8.61 -5.38
C LEU A 328 -14.15 -7.33 -4.58
N SER A 329 -14.98 -6.29 -4.71
CA SER A 329 -14.78 -5.02 -3.98
C SER A 329 -14.77 -5.20 -2.47
N ALA A 330 -15.41 -6.26 -1.99
CA ALA A 330 -15.46 -6.57 -0.58
C ALA A 330 -14.19 -7.24 -0.03
N LEU A 331 -13.32 -7.76 -0.91
CA LEU A 331 -11.95 -8.21 -0.56
C LEU A 331 -10.89 -7.16 -0.89
N GLN A 332 -11.30 -5.99 -1.40
CA GLN A 332 -10.37 -4.90 -1.67
C GLN A 332 -9.91 -4.29 -0.35
N THR A 333 -8.66 -4.54 -0.02
CA THR A 333 -7.98 -3.93 1.13
C THR A 333 -7.42 -2.54 0.81
N ARG A 334 -7.50 -2.12 -0.46
CA ARG A 334 -7.07 -0.82 -0.97
C ARG A 334 -8.26 -0.10 -1.60
N SER A 335 -8.49 1.14 -1.21
CA SER A 335 -9.41 2.01 -1.94
C SER A 335 -8.64 2.63 -3.11
N PRO A 336 -9.21 2.70 -4.33
CA PRO A 336 -8.60 3.48 -5.39
C PRO A 336 -8.44 4.93 -4.90
N SER A 337 -7.35 5.58 -5.29
CA SER A 337 -7.17 7.01 -5.01
C SER A 337 -8.42 7.76 -5.50
N PRO A 338 -8.94 8.75 -4.75
CA PRO A 338 -9.92 9.66 -5.33
C PRO A 338 -9.32 10.17 -6.64
N ARG A 339 -10.10 10.08 -7.73
CA ARG A 339 -9.64 10.49 -9.06
C ARG A 339 -9.02 11.88 -8.94
N LEU A 340 -7.75 11.99 -9.31
CA LEU A 340 -7.09 13.26 -9.61
C LEU A 340 -7.86 13.96 -10.74
#